data_AF-A0A926DYG8-F1
#
_entry.id   AF-A0A926DYG8-F1
#
_cell.length_a   1.000
_cell.length_b   1.000
_cell.length_c   1.000
_cell.angle_alpha   90.00
_cell.angle_beta   90.00
_cell.angle_gamma   90.00
#
_symmetry.space_group_name_H-M   'P 1'
#
loop_
_entity.id
_entity.type
_entity.pdbx_description
1 polymer ?
#
loop_
_entity_poly.entity_id
_entity_poly.type
_entity_poly.pdbx_seq_one_letter_code
_entity_poly.pdbx_strand_id
1 'polypeptide(L)'
;MLFSNPFSLAYWRAACGELKSLRMLALAALFVGIRVVISTFFIPVGENLRIYFSFFETALCGLVCGPVIGVMAGFVGDLVGFFVHPFGGFFFGYTVTAMVSGLIYGLAFYRTRITALKVFLCKLSINLLVNVGLGALWSAMLYGKGYYYYLAKSLVKNLLLLPAETVLLVLFFQLMLPVLARAHLGAPQPTKRIPLF
;
A
#
# COMPACT_ATOMS: atom_id res chain seq x y z
N MET A 1 12.51 -18.47 -1.94
CA MET A 1 13.69 -17.73 -2.43
C MET A 1 13.55 -16.28 -1.98
N LEU A 2 14.54 -15.76 -1.25
CA LEU A 2 14.64 -14.32 -0.95
C LEU A 2 15.35 -13.63 -2.12
N PHE A 3 14.79 -12.54 -2.62
CA PHE A 3 15.46 -11.74 -3.65
C PHE A 3 16.21 -10.59 -2.98
N SER A 4 17.49 -10.40 -3.36
CA SER A 4 18.28 -9.28 -2.82
C SER A 4 17.87 -7.93 -3.41
N ASN A 5 17.46 -7.88 -4.69
CA ASN A 5 17.17 -6.63 -5.41
C ASN A 5 15.89 -6.73 -6.27
N PRO A 6 15.06 -5.67 -6.33
CA PRO A 6 13.87 -5.60 -7.18
C PRO A 6 14.19 -5.51 -8.69
N PHE A 7 15.44 -5.25 -9.05
CA PHE A 7 15.92 -5.14 -10.43
C PHE A 7 16.32 -6.48 -11.07
N SER A 8 16.13 -7.61 -10.38
CA SER A 8 16.45 -8.92 -10.95
C SER A 8 15.34 -9.36 -11.93
N LEU A 9 15.74 -9.85 -13.11
CA LEU A 9 14.82 -10.44 -14.08
C LEU A 9 14.10 -11.67 -13.49
N ALA A 10 14.75 -12.40 -12.57
CA ALA A 10 14.15 -13.51 -11.84
C ALA A 10 13.04 -13.07 -10.88
N TYR A 11 13.15 -11.87 -10.29
CA TYR A 11 12.12 -11.28 -9.43
C TYR A 11 10.85 -10.99 -10.21
N TRP A 12 10.98 -10.34 -11.38
CA TRP A 12 9.83 -10.03 -12.23
C TRP A 12 9.22 -11.27 -12.87
N ARG A 13 10.02 -12.26 -13.28
CA ARG A 13 9.49 -13.55 -13.75
C ARG A 13 8.70 -14.27 -12.66
N ALA A 14 9.18 -14.26 -11.40
CA ALA A 14 8.46 -14.84 -10.29
C ALA A 14 7.17 -14.06 -9.98
N ALA A 15 7.21 -12.73 -9.97
CA ALA A 15 6.04 -11.89 -9.73
C ALA A 15 4.96 -12.06 -10.81
N CYS A 16 5.35 -12.15 -12.09
CA CYS A 16 4.42 -12.48 -13.18
C CYS A 16 3.93 -13.94 -13.10
N GLY A 17 4.74 -14.85 -12.55
CA GLY A 17 4.34 -16.23 -12.29
C GLY A 17 3.20 -16.36 -11.28
N GLU A 18 3.15 -15.48 -10.27
CA GLU A 18 2.07 -15.48 -9.27
C GLU A 18 0.69 -15.22 -9.88
N LEU A 19 0.61 -14.48 -11.00
CA LEU A 19 -0.66 -14.26 -11.72
C LEU A 19 -1.27 -15.56 -12.25
N LYS A 20 -0.46 -16.60 -12.48
CA LYS A 20 -0.96 -17.90 -12.94
C LYS A 20 -1.50 -18.76 -11.78
N SER A 21 -1.21 -18.38 -10.55
CA SER A 21 -1.63 -19.11 -9.36
C SER A 21 -3.03 -18.68 -8.92
N LEU A 22 -4.00 -19.58 -9.10
CA LEU A 22 -5.38 -19.41 -8.60
C LEU A 22 -5.40 -19.05 -7.10
N ARG A 23 -4.51 -19.66 -6.31
CA ARG A 23 -4.42 -19.39 -4.87
C ARG A 23 -4.03 -17.94 -4.58
N MET A 24 -3.09 -17.36 -5.33
CA MET A 24 -2.68 -15.97 -5.13
C MET A 24 -3.74 -14.99 -5.62
N LEU A 25 -4.41 -15.29 -6.74
CA LEU A 25 -5.52 -14.46 -7.22
C LEU A 25 -6.69 -14.45 -6.23
N ALA A 26 -7.05 -15.59 -5.65
CA ALA A 26 -8.09 -15.67 -4.63
C ALA A 26 -7.73 -14.88 -3.37
N LEU A 27 -6.48 -14.95 -2.91
CA LEU A 27 -5.99 -14.16 -1.78
C LEU A 27 -6.01 -12.65 -2.09
N ALA A 28 -5.59 -12.25 -3.29
CA ALA A 28 -5.65 -10.86 -3.72
C ALA A 28 -7.09 -10.33 -3.75
N ALA A 29 -8.04 -11.12 -4.24
CA ALA A 29 -9.46 -10.76 -4.23
C ALA A 29 -9.99 -10.59 -2.79
N LEU A 30 -9.58 -11.48 -1.87
CA LEU A 30 -9.93 -11.36 -0.45
C LEU A 30 -9.36 -10.08 0.17
N PHE A 31 -8.09 -9.77 -0.10
CA PHE A 31 -7.46 -8.54 0.38
C PHE A 31 -8.16 -7.30 -0.17
N VAL A 32 -8.49 -7.27 -1.45
CA VAL A 32 -9.30 -6.20 -2.05
C VAL A 32 -10.65 -6.04 -1.35
N GLY A 33 -11.35 -7.13 -1.04
CA GLY A 33 -12.60 -7.08 -0.28
C GLY A 33 -12.41 -6.47 1.11
N ILE A 34 -11.38 -6.91 1.84
CA ILE A 34 -11.01 -6.37 3.16
C ILE A 34 -10.68 -4.87 3.06
N ARG A 35 -9.95 -4.45 2.02
CA ARG A 35 -9.61 -3.05 1.76
C ARG A 35 -10.86 -2.18 1.68
N VAL A 36 -11.84 -2.63 0.90
CA VAL A 36 -13.09 -1.88 0.67
C VAL A 36 -13.86 -1.75 1.99
N VAL A 37 -13.99 -2.84 2.76
CA VAL A 37 -14.66 -2.80 4.07
C VAL A 37 -13.92 -1.87 5.03
N ILE A 38 -12.60 -1.99 5.17
CA ILE A 38 -11.79 -1.14 6.06
C ILE A 38 -11.87 0.33 5.64
N SER A 39 -11.90 0.63 4.34
CA SER A 39 -11.98 2.01 3.85
C SER A 39 -13.27 2.74 4.24
N THR A 40 -14.31 1.99 4.62
CA THR A 40 -15.56 2.51 5.18
C THR A 40 -15.33 3.14 6.57
N PHE A 41 -14.37 2.62 7.33
CA PHE A 41 -13.99 3.12 8.65
C PHE A 41 -12.81 4.09 8.51
N PHE A 42 -13.10 5.39 8.54
CA PHE A 42 -12.07 6.44 8.50
C PHE A 42 -12.26 7.43 9.64
N ILE A 43 -11.15 8.04 10.08
CA ILE A 43 -11.17 9.10 11.09
C ILE A 43 -11.16 10.45 10.36
N PRO A 44 -12.22 11.27 10.47
CA PRO A 44 -12.22 12.63 9.92
C PRO A 44 -11.34 13.52 10.80
N VAL A 45 -10.39 14.22 10.19
CA VAL A 45 -9.42 15.11 10.89
C VAL A 45 -9.62 16.57 10.49
N GLY A 46 -10.47 16.84 9.50
CA GLY A 46 -10.83 18.19 9.06
C GLY A 46 -11.58 18.18 7.72
N GLU A 47 -11.87 19.36 7.18
CA GLU A 47 -12.53 19.50 5.87
C GLU A 47 -11.70 18.83 4.76
N ASN A 48 -12.35 17.85 4.10
CA ASN A 48 -11.77 17.00 3.05
C ASN A 48 -10.54 16.18 3.49
N LEU A 49 -10.30 16.02 4.79
CA LEU A 49 -9.13 15.33 5.31
C LEU A 49 -9.55 14.11 6.16
N ARG A 50 -9.42 12.93 5.57
CA ARG A 50 -9.75 11.64 6.20
C ARG A 50 -8.50 10.78 6.35
N ILE A 51 -8.32 10.12 7.49
CA ILE A 51 -7.28 9.10 7.68
C ILE A 51 -7.92 7.74 7.41
N TYR A 52 -7.33 7.00 6.48
CA TYR A 52 -7.76 5.66 6.12
C TYR A 52 -6.78 4.63 6.66
N PHE A 53 -7.30 3.47 7.07
CA PHE A 53 -6.50 2.33 7.51
C PHE A 53 -6.21 1.32 6.39
N SER A 54 -6.62 1.62 5.15
CA SER A 54 -6.46 0.76 3.98
C SER A 54 -5.01 0.42 3.66
N PHE A 55 -4.05 1.20 4.17
CA PHE A 55 -2.62 0.97 3.96
C PHE A 55 -2.12 -0.36 4.56
N PHE A 56 -2.76 -0.88 5.61
CA PHE A 56 -2.38 -2.19 6.18
C PHE A 56 -2.65 -3.33 5.22
N GLU A 57 -3.85 -3.33 4.62
CA GLU A 57 -4.24 -4.33 3.64
C GLU A 57 -3.34 -4.25 2.41
N THR A 58 -3.09 -3.05 1.88
CA THR A 58 -2.36 -2.93 0.62
C THR A 58 -0.88 -3.30 0.82
N ALA A 59 -0.33 -3.03 2.01
CA ALA A 59 0.98 -3.52 2.40
C ALA A 59 1.02 -5.06 2.54
N LEU A 60 -0.03 -5.67 3.10
CA LEU A 60 -0.15 -7.13 3.21
C LEU A 60 -0.30 -7.80 1.84
N CYS A 61 -1.14 -7.24 0.97
CA CYS A 61 -1.31 -7.71 -0.40
C CYS A 61 0.02 -7.62 -1.18
N GLY A 62 0.75 -6.51 -1.04
CA GLY A 62 2.07 -6.35 -1.66
C GLY A 62 3.11 -7.35 -1.13
N LEU A 63 3.08 -7.65 0.17
CA LEU A 63 3.96 -8.65 0.80
C LEU A 63 3.71 -10.07 0.26
N VAL A 64 2.44 -10.47 0.13
CA VAL A 64 2.03 -11.84 -0.21
C VAL A 64 1.98 -12.07 -1.73
N CYS A 65 1.31 -11.18 -2.46
CA CYS A 65 0.98 -11.37 -3.87
C CYS A 65 2.00 -10.72 -4.81
N GLY A 66 2.85 -9.82 -4.28
CA GLY A 66 3.91 -9.16 -5.04
C GLY A 66 3.47 -7.90 -5.80
N PRO A 67 4.41 -7.26 -6.52
CA PRO A 67 4.18 -5.95 -7.13
C PRO A 67 3.15 -5.97 -8.25
N VAL A 68 3.15 -7.01 -9.09
CA VAL A 68 2.25 -7.09 -10.26
C VAL A 68 0.80 -7.27 -9.80
N ILE A 69 0.54 -8.22 -8.89
CA ILE A 69 -0.79 -8.41 -8.32
C ILE A 69 -1.16 -7.21 -7.43
N GLY A 70 -0.21 -6.60 -6.72
CA GLY A 70 -0.44 -5.39 -5.93
C GLY A 70 -0.95 -4.20 -6.78
N VAL A 71 -0.41 -4.02 -7.98
CA VAL A 71 -0.90 -3.01 -8.94
C VAL A 71 -2.34 -3.33 -9.38
N MET A 72 -2.60 -4.58 -9.77
CA MET A 72 -3.92 -5.03 -10.20
C MET A 72 -4.96 -4.92 -9.07
N ALA A 73 -4.59 -5.31 -7.86
CA ALA A 73 -5.42 -5.18 -6.65
C ALA A 73 -5.70 -3.71 -6.32
N GLY A 74 -4.71 -2.83 -6.49
CA GLY A 74 -4.89 -1.39 -6.37
C GLY A 74 -5.91 -0.83 -7.38
N PHE A 75 -5.81 -1.24 -8.64
CA PHE A 75 -6.75 -0.86 -9.70
C PHE A 75 -8.18 -1.36 -9.41
N VAL A 76 -8.33 -2.67 -9.19
CA VAL A 76 -9.64 -3.29 -8.94
C VAL A 76 -10.25 -2.78 -7.64
N GLY A 77 -9.46 -2.67 -6.57
CA GLY A 77 -9.95 -2.22 -5.27
C GLY A 77 -10.38 -0.77 -5.25
N ASP A 78 -9.79 0.09 -6.07
CA ASP A 78 -10.23 1.47 -6.23
C ASP A 78 -11.56 1.54 -7.01
N LEU A 79 -11.68 0.82 -8.12
CA LEU A 79 -12.94 0.75 -8.89
C LEU A 79 -14.09 0.18 -8.06
N VAL A 80 -13.87 -0.96 -7.41
CA VAL A 80 -14.87 -1.58 -6.54
C VAL A 80 -15.21 -0.68 -5.36
N GLY A 81 -14.20 -0.05 -4.74
CA GLY A 81 -14.41 0.92 -3.67
C GLY A 81 -15.29 2.09 -4.10
N PHE A 82 -15.06 2.62 -5.30
CA PHE A 82 -15.87 3.68 -5.90
C PHE A 82 -17.31 3.23 -6.17
N PHE A 83 -17.53 2.02 -6.70
CA PHE A 83 -18.87 1.50 -6.95
C PHE A 83 -19.67 1.26 -5.66
N VAL A 84 -19.02 0.79 -4.59
CA VAL A 84 -19.67 0.56 -3.30
C VAL A 84 -19.96 1.88 -2.58
N HIS A 85 -19.05 2.85 -2.70
CA HIS A 85 -19.15 4.15 -2.05
C HIS A 85 -18.90 5.27 -3.06
N PRO A 86 -19.92 5.69 -3.85
CA PRO A 86 -19.78 6.75 -4.85
C PRO A 86 -19.76 8.14 -4.19
N PHE A 87 -18.82 8.38 -3.28
CA PHE A 87 -18.60 9.68 -2.68
C PHE A 87 -17.72 10.54 -3.60
N GLY A 88 -18.37 11.39 -4.40
CA GLY A 88 -17.71 12.32 -5.32
C GLY A 88 -17.63 11.80 -6.76
N GLY A 89 -17.07 12.61 -7.65
CA GLY A 89 -16.88 12.24 -9.06
C GLY A 89 -15.76 11.21 -9.23
N PHE A 90 -15.93 10.29 -10.18
CA PHE A 90 -14.87 9.35 -10.56
C PHE A 90 -13.70 10.12 -11.16
N PHE A 91 -12.52 9.97 -10.57
CA PHE A 91 -11.29 10.54 -11.10
C PHE A 91 -10.21 9.47 -11.21
N PHE A 92 -9.84 9.14 -12.46
CA PHE A 92 -8.91 8.07 -12.76
C PHE A 92 -7.52 8.25 -12.11
N GLY A 93 -7.11 9.48 -11.79
CA GLY A 93 -5.86 9.72 -11.07
C GLY A 93 -5.84 9.12 -9.65
N TYR A 94 -6.98 8.98 -8.98
CA TYR A 94 -7.04 8.27 -7.70
C TYR A 94 -6.82 6.76 -7.87
N THR A 95 -7.31 6.18 -8.97
CA THR A 95 -6.99 4.80 -9.35
C THR A 95 -5.49 4.62 -9.60
N VAL A 96 -4.85 5.57 -10.29
CA VAL A 96 -3.38 5.56 -10.49
C VAL A 96 -2.65 5.65 -9.14
N THR A 97 -3.13 6.47 -8.22
CA THR A 97 -2.59 6.61 -6.86
C THR A 97 -2.64 5.27 -6.10
N ALA A 98 -3.74 4.54 -6.22
CA ALA A 98 -3.89 3.20 -5.63
C ALA A 98 -2.94 2.17 -6.27
N MET A 99 -2.82 2.16 -7.60
CA MET A 99 -1.90 1.29 -8.34
C MET A 99 -0.44 1.50 -7.94
N VAL A 100 0.01 2.76 -7.87
CA VAL A 100 1.38 3.12 -7.50
C VAL A 100 1.65 2.76 -6.04
N SER A 101 0.67 2.95 -5.15
CA SER A 101 0.80 2.50 -3.75
C SER A 101 1.01 0.99 -3.65
N GLY A 102 0.20 0.20 -4.36
CA GLY A 102 0.33 -1.26 -4.44
C GLY A 102 1.68 -1.69 -5.02
N LEU A 103 2.17 -0.98 -6.04
CA LEU A 103 3.49 -1.20 -6.61
C LEU A 103 4.60 -0.96 -5.60
N ILE A 104 4.62 0.18 -4.91
CA ILE A 104 5.68 0.54 -3.96
C ILE A 104 5.71 -0.46 -2.81
N TYR A 105 4.55 -0.83 -2.26
CA TYR A 105 4.46 -1.85 -1.22
C TYR A 105 4.95 -3.22 -1.69
N GLY A 106 4.56 -3.64 -2.90
CA GLY A 106 5.02 -4.88 -3.50
C GLY A 106 6.53 -4.88 -3.72
N LEU A 107 7.11 -3.80 -4.24
CA LEU A 107 8.56 -3.68 -4.45
C LEU A 107 9.34 -3.70 -3.13
N ALA A 108 8.82 -3.04 -2.10
CA ALA A 108 9.50 -2.94 -0.80
C ALA A 108 9.49 -4.27 -0.03
N PHE A 109 8.37 -4.99 -0.05
CA PHE A 109 8.12 -6.11 0.87
C PHE A 109 8.07 -7.49 0.21
N TYR A 110 7.86 -7.60 -1.11
CA TYR A 110 7.70 -8.90 -1.75
C TYR A 110 9.00 -9.73 -1.71
N ARG A 111 8.94 -10.87 -1.01
CA ARG A 111 10.05 -11.84 -0.88
C ARG A 111 11.40 -11.22 -0.46
N THR A 112 11.35 -10.11 0.26
CA THR A 112 12.52 -9.42 0.85
C THR A 112 12.45 -9.48 2.37
N ARG A 113 13.59 -9.24 3.05
CA ARG A 113 13.60 -9.07 4.50
C ARG A 113 12.94 -7.74 4.87
N ILE A 114 11.99 -7.79 5.80
CA ILE A 114 11.33 -6.61 6.38
C ILE A 114 12.20 -6.09 7.53
N THR A 115 12.59 -4.84 7.46
CA THR A 115 13.35 -4.11 8.50
C THR A 115 12.61 -2.82 8.81
N ALA A 116 12.67 -2.32 10.04
CA ALA A 116 12.01 -1.06 10.42
C ALA A 116 12.40 0.11 9.50
N LEU A 117 13.68 0.19 9.11
CA LEU A 117 14.19 1.19 8.16
C LEU A 117 13.53 1.06 6.78
N LYS A 118 13.35 -0.15 6.25
CA LYS A 118 12.65 -0.36 4.98
C LYS A 118 11.17 0.03 5.05
N VAL A 119 10.51 -0.27 6.17
CA VAL A 119 9.10 0.12 6.36
C VAL A 119 8.99 1.64 6.41
N PHE A 120 9.89 2.31 7.13
CA PHE A 120 9.97 3.77 7.19
C PHE A 120 10.21 4.37 5.81
N LEU A 121 11.25 3.92 5.08
CA LEU A 121 11.54 4.41 3.72
C LEU A 121 10.38 4.16 2.76
N CYS A 122 9.75 2.99 2.82
CA CYS A 122 8.58 2.67 1.99
C CYS A 122 7.42 3.63 2.29
N LYS A 123 7.10 3.88 3.56
CA LYS A 123 6.02 4.80 3.94
C LYS A 123 6.38 6.26 3.64
N LEU A 124 7.65 6.64 3.75
CA LEU A 124 8.14 7.94 3.33
C LEU A 124 7.97 8.14 1.83
N SER A 125 8.37 7.16 1.00
CA SER A 125 8.18 7.22 -0.45
C SER A 125 6.72 7.32 -0.84
N ILE A 126 5.84 6.55 -0.21
CA ILE A 126 4.39 6.62 -0.50
C ILE A 126 3.81 7.96 -0.06
N ASN A 127 4.13 8.44 1.15
CA ASN A 127 3.62 9.72 1.61
C ASN A 127 4.11 10.88 0.72
N LEU A 128 5.37 10.88 0.33
CA LEU A 128 5.94 11.97 -0.47
C LEU A 128 5.53 11.90 -1.95
N LEU A 129 5.70 10.75 -2.61
CA LEU A 129 5.46 10.62 -4.05
C LEU A 129 3.97 10.48 -4.37
N VAL A 130 3.27 9.66 -3.58
CA VAL A 130 1.88 9.30 -3.88
C VAL A 130 0.92 10.27 -3.19
N ASN A 131 0.99 10.41 -1.87
CA ASN A 131 0.01 11.23 -1.16
C ASN A 131 0.22 12.73 -1.39
N VAL A 132 1.47 13.20 -1.36
CA VAL A 132 1.79 14.62 -1.60
C VAL A 132 1.97 14.90 -3.08
N GLY A 133 2.84 14.18 -3.79
CA GLY A 133 3.14 14.42 -5.20
C GLY A 133 1.93 14.24 -6.11
N LEU A 134 1.44 13.00 -6.25
CA LEU A 134 0.27 12.71 -7.07
C LEU A 134 -0.99 13.40 -6.52
N GLY A 135 -1.22 13.36 -5.20
CA GLY A 135 -2.36 14.02 -4.58
C GLY A 135 -2.44 15.53 -4.86
N ALA A 136 -1.30 16.21 -4.85
CA ALA A 136 -1.24 17.61 -5.26
C ALA A 136 -1.51 17.74 -6.76
N LEU A 137 -0.86 16.94 -7.63
CA LEU A 137 -1.10 17.01 -9.09
C LEU A 137 -2.59 16.87 -9.45
N TRP A 138 -3.31 15.98 -8.79
CA TRP A 138 -4.76 15.83 -8.94
C TRP A 138 -5.51 17.06 -8.44
N SER A 139 -5.07 17.63 -7.33
CA SER A 139 -5.64 18.87 -6.80
C SER A 139 -5.44 20.06 -7.75
N ALA A 140 -4.31 20.13 -8.47
CA ALA A 140 -4.10 21.14 -9.52
C ALA A 140 -5.08 20.97 -10.68
N MET A 141 -5.31 19.72 -11.12
CA MET A 141 -6.22 19.43 -12.23
C MET A 141 -7.69 19.67 -11.87
N LEU A 142 -8.11 19.31 -10.65
CA LEU A 142 -9.51 19.38 -10.22
C LEU A 142 -9.91 20.76 -9.67
N TYR A 143 -9.03 21.43 -8.94
CA TYR A 143 -9.35 22.66 -8.19
C TYR A 143 -8.53 23.89 -8.63
N GLY A 144 -7.64 23.75 -9.61
CA GLY A 144 -6.87 24.86 -10.17
C GLY A 144 -5.93 25.53 -9.15
N LYS A 145 -6.07 26.86 -8.98
CA LYS A 145 -5.11 27.74 -8.25
C LYS A 145 -4.97 27.45 -6.74
N GLY A 146 -5.82 26.60 -6.16
CA GLY A 146 -5.74 26.18 -4.75
C GLY A 146 -4.67 25.12 -4.44
N TYR A 147 -3.90 24.66 -5.45
CA TYR A 147 -2.91 23.59 -5.34
C TYR A 147 -1.95 23.72 -4.14
N TYR A 148 -1.35 24.90 -3.93
CA TYR A 148 -0.36 25.10 -2.87
C TYR A 148 -0.93 24.86 -1.47
N TYR A 149 -2.19 25.26 -1.26
CA TYR A 149 -2.88 25.02 0.00
C TYR A 149 -3.10 23.52 0.25
N TYR A 150 -3.58 22.79 -0.77
CA TYR A 150 -3.78 21.34 -0.67
C TYR A 150 -2.47 20.57 -0.53
N LEU A 151 -1.41 21.01 -1.21
CA LEU A 151 -0.08 20.42 -1.10
C LEU A 151 0.47 20.62 0.30
N ALA A 152 0.48 21.84 0.83
CA ALA A 152 0.99 22.13 2.17
C ALA A 152 0.20 21.37 3.25
N LYS A 153 -1.14 21.39 3.16
CA LYS A 153 -2.02 20.65 4.09
C LYS A 153 -1.77 19.14 4.04
N SER A 154 -1.62 18.58 2.84
CA SER A 154 -1.31 17.16 2.67
C SER A 154 0.08 16.81 3.20
N LEU A 155 1.08 17.66 2.95
CA LEU A 155 2.45 17.44 3.42
C LEU A 155 2.53 17.44 4.94
N VAL A 156 1.96 18.45 5.60
CA VAL A 156 1.95 18.53 7.07
C VAL A 156 1.25 17.31 7.67
N LYS A 157 0.06 16.97 7.17
CA LYS A 157 -0.70 15.81 7.66
C LYS A 157 0.08 14.50 7.48
N ASN A 158 0.59 14.25 6.28
CA ASN A 158 1.31 13.04 5.95
C ASN A 158 2.61 12.92 6.76
N LEU A 159 3.32 14.02 7.01
CA LEU A 159 4.54 14.03 7.81
C LEU A 159 4.26 13.77 9.31
N LEU A 160 3.19 14.35 9.84
CA LEU A 160 2.74 14.09 11.22
C LEU A 160 2.26 12.66 11.42
N LEU A 161 1.58 12.09 10.43
CA LEU A 161 1.08 10.72 10.48
C LEU A 161 2.17 9.69 10.22
N LEU A 162 3.20 10.03 9.44
CA LEU A 162 4.28 9.12 9.05
C LEU A 162 4.90 8.33 10.22
N PRO A 163 5.30 8.92 11.36
CA PRO A 163 5.84 8.14 12.47
C PRO A 163 4.81 7.16 13.04
N ALA A 164 3.57 7.61 13.24
CA ALA A 164 2.49 6.76 13.75
C ALA A 164 2.17 5.60 12.80
N GLU A 165 2.00 5.90 11.50
CA GLU A 165 1.76 4.89 10.48
C GLU A 165 2.92 3.90 10.38
N THR A 166 4.17 4.36 10.48
CA THR A 166 5.35 3.47 10.41
C THR A 166 5.38 2.51 11.60
N VAL A 167 5.18 3.01 12.82
CA VAL A 167 5.15 2.18 14.04
C VAL A 167 4.01 1.16 13.94
N LEU A 168 2.82 1.60 13.54
CA LEU A 168 1.68 0.73 13.34
C LEU A 168 1.95 -0.37 12.31
N LEU A 169 2.58 -0.04 11.19
CA LEU A 169 2.89 -1.00 10.12
C LEU A 169 3.98 -2.00 10.56
N VAL A 170 4.99 -1.56 11.32
CA VAL A 170 5.99 -2.45 11.94
C VAL A 170 5.33 -3.42 12.92
N LEU A 171 4.48 -2.94 13.82
CA LEU A 171 3.72 -3.77 14.76
C LEU A 171 2.82 -4.76 14.02
N PHE A 172 2.10 -4.29 13.01
CA PHE A 172 1.24 -5.13 12.17
C PHE A 172 2.03 -6.25 11.49
N PHE A 173 3.18 -5.94 10.89
CA PHE A 173 4.03 -6.97 10.30
C PHE A 173 4.61 -7.92 11.34
N GLN A 174 5.02 -7.45 12.53
CA GLN A 174 5.48 -8.34 13.60
C GLN A 174 4.41 -9.37 13.99
N LEU A 175 3.13 -8.99 13.98
CA LEU A 175 2.00 -9.88 14.26
C LEU A 175 1.64 -10.80 13.09
N MET A 176 1.72 -10.30 11.85
CA MET A 176 1.35 -11.05 10.65
C MET A 176 2.43 -12.02 10.18
N LEU A 177 3.71 -11.74 10.42
CA LEU A 177 4.81 -12.64 10.06
C LEU A 177 4.67 -14.07 10.61
N PRO A 178 4.38 -14.31 11.91
CA PRO A 178 4.17 -15.67 12.41
C PRO A 178 2.91 -16.34 11.83
N VAL A 179 1.86 -15.57 11.53
CA VAL A 179 0.64 -16.10 10.90
C VAL A 179 0.91 -16.51 9.45
N LEU A 180 1.64 -15.67 8.71
CA LEU A 180 1.99 -15.90 7.32
C LEU A 180 2.99 -17.05 7.17
N ALA A 181 3.89 -17.23 8.14
CA ALA A 181 4.79 -18.37 8.24
C ALA A 181 4.02 -19.68 8.44
N ARG A 182 2.99 -19.70 9.31
CA ARG A 182 2.10 -20.87 9.47
C ARG A 182 1.33 -21.18 8.19
N ALA A 183 0.88 -20.16 7.49
CA ALA A 183 0.14 -20.30 6.24
C ALA A 183 1.01 -20.68 5.02
N HIS A 184 2.33 -20.77 5.16
CA HIS A 184 3.31 -21.01 4.08
C HIS A 184 3.24 -19.97 2.94
N LEU A 185 2.75 -18.75 3.22
CA LEU A 185 2.52 -17.70 2.22
C LEU A 185 3.59 -16.58 2.28
N GLY A 186 4.55 -16.68 3.20
CA GLY A 186 5.60 -15.68 3.41
C GLY A 186 7.00 -16.24 3.13
N ALA A 187 7.93 -15.37 2.73
CA ALA A 187 9.34 -15.75 2.64
C ALA A 187 9.87 -16.17 4.03
N PRO A 188 10.70 -17.23 4.14
CA PRO A 188 11.25 -17.65 5.41
C PRO A 188 12.10 -16.53 6.00
N GLN A 189 11.62 -15.91 7.08
CA GLN A 189 12.41 -14.98 7.86
C GLN A 189 13.22 -15.77 8.90
N PRO A 190 14.54 -15.53 9.04
CA PRO A 190 15.36 -16.24 10.00
C PRO A 190 15.03 -15.90 11.48
N THR A 191 14.26 -14.83 11.74
CA THR A 191 13.99 -14.36 13.09
C THR A 191 12.50 -14.02 13.28
N LYS A 192 11.92 -14.44 14.40
CA LYS A 192 10.51 -14.22 14.80
C LYS A 192 10.17 -12.74 15.12
N ARG A 193 11.15 -11.83 15.09
CA ARG A 193 11.03 -10.40 15.40
C ARG A 193 11.70 -9.57 14.32
N ILE A 194 11.05 -8.48 13.91
CA ILE A 194 11.65 -7.46 13.02
C ILE A 194 12.78 -6.78 13.81
N PRO A 195 14.04 -6.80 13.32
CA PRO A 195 15.13 -6.09 13.97
C PRO A 195 14.80 -4.59 13.94
N LEU A 196 14.81 -3.96 15.12
CA LEU A 196 14.49 -2.54 15.27
C LEU A 196 15.63 -1.63 14.81
N PHE A 197 16.83 -2.15 14.59
CA PHE A 197 17.97 -1.54 13.92
C PHE A 197 18.81 -2.64 13.29
#